data_AF-A0A2H1KWD0-F1
#
_entry.id   AF-A0A2H1KWD0-F1
#
_cell.length_a   1.000
_cell.length_b   1.000
_cell.length_c   1.000
_cell.angle_alpha   90.00
_cell.angle_beta   90.00
_cell.angle_gamma   90.00
#
_symmetry.space_group_name_H-M   'P 1'
#
loop_
_entity.id
_entity.type
_entity.pdbx_description
1 polymer ?
#
loop_
_entity_poly.entity_id
_entity_poly.type
_entity_poly.pdbx_seq_one_letter_code
_entity_poly.pdbx_strand_id
1 'polypeptide(L)'
;MKTSKTIATVVLALALSATGATGAMASDTASSNVSASSEQATSGEAIVQDGLTTQGTKQVGGGTWNYGKSYVKKKKKCYSHYFHRTKRHSGTAIIGSANVTKTASKGKWANANAYGGFTKQCKAKWSANA
;
A
#
# COMPACT_ATOMS: atom_id res chain seq x y z
N MET A 1 -11.67 -21.87 24.55
CA MET A 1 -12.82 -21.83 23.62
C MET A 1 -12.29 -21.60 22.20
N LYS A 2 -12.77 -22.42 21.26
CA LYS A 2 -12.73 -22.32 19.77
C LYS A 2 -11.39 -22.56 19.03
N THR A 3 -11.07 -23.85 18.94
CA THR A 3 -10.81 -24.67 17.73
C THR A 3 -10.44 -24.01 16.39
N SER A 4 -9.31 -24.49 15.85
CA SER A 4 -8.85 -24.51 14.45
C SER A 4 -9.92 -24.81 13.41
N LYS A 5 -9.63 -24.44 12.15
CA LYS A 5 -9.95 -25.22 10.94
C LYS A 5 -9.05 -24.82 9.77
N THR A 6 -8.07 -25.67 9.49
CA THR A 6 -7.33 -25.75 8.21
C THR A 6 -8.03 -26.82 7.36
N ILE A 7 -8.29 -26.55 6.07
CA ILE A 7 -8.87 -27.49 5.09
C ILE A 7 -8.02 -27.27 3.81
N ALA A 8 -7.07 -28.15 3.44
CA ALA A 8 -7.19 -29.45 2.75
C ALA A 8 -7.80 -29.25 1.32
N THR A 9 -7.33 -29.79 0.19
CA THR A 9 -6.48 -30.95 -0.12
C THR A 9 -5.98 -30.83 -1.57
N VAL A 10 -4.86 -31.50 -1.86
CA VAL A 10 -4.20 -31.70 -3.17
C VAL A 10 -5.05 -32.58 -4.10
N VAL A 11 -5.04 -32.31 -5.42
CA VAL A 11 -5.48 -33.27 -6.44
C VAL A 11 -4.28 -33.64 -7.32
N LEU A 12 -3.94 -34.93 -7.25
CA LEU A 12 -2.94 -35.64 -8.05
C LEU A 12 -3.67 -36.35 -9.19
N ALA A 13 -3.23 -36.20 -10.43
CA ALA A 13 -3.73 -36.99 -11.55
C ALA A 13 -2.55 -37.62 -12.32
N LEU A 14 -2.46 -38.95 -12.25
CA LEU A 14 -1.67 -39.80 -13.16
C LEU A 14 -2.62 -40.36 -14.24
N ALA A 15 -2.18 -40.40 -15.49
CA ALA A 15 -2.72 -41.31 -16.50
C ALA A 15 -1.61 -41.74 -17.48
N LEU A 16 -1.59 -43.04 -17.81
CA LEU A 16 -0.55 -43.77 -18.52
C LEU A 16 -1.06 -44.25 -19.90
N SER A 17 -0.23 -44.03 -20.93
CA SER A 17 -0.02 -44.76 -22.22
C SER A 17 -1.15 -45.02 -23.23
N ALA A 18 -0.92 -44.64 -24.51
CA ALA A 18 -0.73 -45.55 -25.66
C ALA A 18 -0.33 -44.78 -26.94
N THR A 19 0.55 -45.39 -27.76
CA THR A 19 1.24 -44.85 -28.94
C THR A 19 0.42 -44.98 -30.24
N GLY A 20 0.48 -43.98 -31.14
CA GLY A 20 0.19 -44.20 -32.57
C GLY A 20 -0.20 -42.98 -33.44
N ALA A 21 0.65 -42.71 -34.44
CA ALA A 21 0.38 -42.09 -35.76
C ALA A 21 0.07 -40.58 -35.92
N THR A 22 1.12 -39.87 -36.39
CA THR A 22 1.15 -38.86 -37.48
C THR A 22 0.00 -37.87 -37.69
N GLY A 23 0.36 -36.58 -37.57
CA GLY A 23 -0.11 -35.54 -38.49
C GLY A 23 -1.05 -34.48 -37.90
N ALA A 24 -0.55 -33.25 -37.88
CA ALA A 24 -1.27 -31.97 -37.77
C ALA A 24 -2.05 -31.70 -36.47
N MET A 25 -1.62 -30.68 -35.72
CA MET A 25 -2.32 -29.40 -35.49
C MET A 25 -1.44 -28.55 -34.58
N ALA A 26 -1.26 -27.27 -34.92
CA ALA A 26 -0.51 -26.32 -34.10
C ALA A 26 -1.14 -26.18 -32.69
N SER A 27 -0.33 -26.44 -31.67
CA SER A 27 -0.42 -25.92 -30.30
C SER A 27 -0.44 -24.38 -30.33
N ASP A 28 -1.00 -23.64 -29.40
CA ASP A 28 -1.69 -23.95 -28.17
C ASP A 28 -2.33 -22.65 -27.68
N THR A 29 -3.38 -22.82 -26.87
CA THR A 29 -3.71 -21.93 -25.75
C THR A 29 -4.06 -20.49 -26.11
N ALA A 30 -5.37 -20.25 -26.29
CA ALA A 30 -5.96 -18.98 -25.95
C ALA A 30 -5.70 -18.72 -24.45
N SER A 31 -4.68 -17.92 -24.17
CA SER A 31 -4.39 -17.45 -22.83
C SER A 31 -5.53 -16.50 -22.44
N SER A 32 -6.51 -17.02 -21.70
CA SER A 32 -7.52 -16.21 -21.05
C SER A 32 -6.80 -15.31 -20.05
N ASN A 33 -6.51 -14.08 -20.47
CA ASN A 33 -6.05 -13.01 -19.60
C ASN A 33 -7.18 -12.68 -18.61
N VAL A 34 -7.25 -13.44 -17.52
CA VAL A 34 -8.02 -13.10 -16.35
C VAL A 34 -7.39 -11.85 -15.73
N SER A 35 -7.81 -10.68 -16.21
CA SER A 35 -7.53 -9.41 -15.57
C SER A 35 -8.22 -9.39 -14.21
N ALA A 36 -7.53 -9.90 -13.20
CA ALA A 36 -7.88 -9.66 -11.81
C ALA A 36 -7.65 -8.17 -11.52
N SER A 37 -8.70 -7.37 -11.67
CA SER A 37 -8.69 -5.97 -11.27
C SER A 37 -8.69 -5.91 -9.75
N SER A 38 -7.51 -5.86 -9.13
CA SER A 38 -7.39 -5.57 -7.71
C SER A 38 -7.76 -4.10 -7.49
N GLU A 39 -8.89 -3.83 -6.84
CA GLU A 39 -9.22 -2.47 -6.40
C GLU A 39 -8.13 -1.97 -5.46
N GLN A 40 -7.37 -0.96 -5.88
CA GLN A 40 -6.36 -0.36 -5.01
C GLN A 40 -7.05 0.41 -3.88
N ALA A 41 -6.50 0.28 -2.67
CA ALA A 41 -6.94 1.06 -1.53
C ALA A 41 -6.96 2.56 -1.87
N THR A 42 -8.00 3.26 -1.43
CA THR A 42 -8.17 4.70 -1.70
C THR A 42 -7.62 5.57 -0.57
N SER A 43 -7.30 4.97 0.57
CA SER A 43 -6.65 5.63 1.70
C SER A 43 -5.86 4.63 2.54
N GLY A 44 -5.00 5.14 3.41
CA GLY A 44 -4.27 4.31 4.36
C GLY A 44 -3.61 5.12 5.48
N GLU A 45 -3.11 4.40 6.48
CA GLU A 45 -2.49 4.95 7.68
C GLU A 45 -1.25 4.14 8.07
N ALA A 46 -0.29 4.79 8.69
CA ALA A 46 0.88 4.18 9.29
C ALA A 46 1.18 4.85 10.64
N ILE A 47 1.47 4.02 11.65
CA ILE A 47 2.05 4.45 12.90
C ILE A 47 3.57 4.52 12.71
N VAL A 48 4.15 5.68 13.00
CA VAL A 48 5.59 5.90 12.94
C VAL A 48 6.16 5.67 14.34
N GLN A 49 6.75 4.48 14.54
CA GLN A 49 7.37 4.03 15.78
C GLN A 49 8.77 4.63 16.00
N ASP A 50 9.16 4.75 17.26
CA ASP A 50 10.50 5.16 17.66
C ASP A 50 11.36 3.88 17.84
N GLY A 51 12.52 3.76 17.16
CA GLY A 51 13.49 2.67 17.37
C GLY A 51 13.66 1.66 16.22
N LEU A 52 12.73 1.61 15.26
CA LEU A 52 12.88 0.87 14.00
C LEU A 52 12.38 1.75 12.86
N THR A 53 13.02 1.69 11.70
CA THR A 53 12.78 2.52 10.51
C THR A 53 11.32 2.46 10.05
N THR A 54 10.47 3.28 10.66
CA THR A 54 9.07 3.52 10.24
C THR A 54 8.96 4.81 9.44
N GLN A 55 10.07 5.19 8.81
CA GLN A 55 10.07 6.11 7.68
C GLN A 55 10.11 5.25 6.43
N GLY A 56 9.32 5.61 5.43
CA GLY A 56 9.28 4.81 4.21
C GLY A 56 8.61 5.53 3.07
N THR A 57 8.94 5.05 1.88
CA THR A 57 8.27 5.36 0.62
C THR A 57 7.45 4.15 0.22
N LYS A 58 6.17 4.35 -0.09
CA LYS A 58 5.28 3.29 -0.57
C LYS A 58 4.51 3.74 -1.80
N GLN A 59 4.29 2.80 -2.72
CA GLN A 59 3.37 2.98 -3.84
C GLN A 59 2.00 2.45 -3.42
N VAL A 60 1.04 3.35 -3.24
CA VAL A 60 -0.28 3.04 -2.67
C VAL A 60 -1.34 3.91 -3.34
N GLY A 61 -2.55 3.37 -3.56
CA GLY A 61 -3.68 4.11 -4.11
C GLY A 61 -3.40 4.89 -5.40
N GLY A 62 -2.55 4.36 -6.27
CA GLY A 62 -2.13 4.98 -7.53
C GLY A 62 -1.11 6.11 -7.40
N GLY A 63 -0.60 6.38 -6.19
CA GLY A 63 0.34 7.45 -5.88
C GLY A 63 1.57 7.00 -5.10
N THR A 64 2.45 7.97 -4.84
CA THR A 64 3.65 7.78 -4.01
C THR A 64 3.44 8.44 -2.66
N TRP A 65 3.66 7.67 -1.60
CA TRP A 65 3.51 8.12 -0.23
C TRP A 65 4.83 8.03 0.53
N ASN A 66 5.31 9.19 0.98
CA ASN A 66 6.47 9.32 1.86
C ASN A 66 5.99 9.72 3.25
N TYR A 67 6.34 8.94 4.26
CA TYR A 67 5.92 9.21 5.62
C TYR A 67 7.03 8.93 6.62
N GLY A 68 6.92 9.56 7.78
CA GLY A 68 7.88 9.34 8.84
C GLY A 68 7.91 10.43 9.90
N LYS A 69 9.05 10.49 10.58
CA LYS A 69 9.35 11.49 11.59
C LYS A 69 10.75 12.05 11.40
N SER A 70 10.99 13.26 11.87
CA SER A 70 12.34 13.79 12.08
C SER A 70 12.36 14.65 13.33
N TYR A 71 13.54 14.96 13.84
CA TYR A 71 13.69 15.91 14.94
C TYR A 71 14.14 17.25 14.36
N VAL A 72 13.44 18.33 14.72
CA VAL A 72 13.75 19.69 14.25
C VAL A 72 13.79 20.60 15.47
N LYS A 73 14.98 21.12 15.79
CA LYS A 73 15.23 21.89 17.03
C LYS A 73 14.75 21.10 18.25
N LYS A 74 13.88 21.70 19.08
CA LYS A 74 13.32 21.13 20.32
C LYS A 74 11.98 20.39 20.11
N LYS A 75 11.62 20.02 18.88
CA LYS A 75 10.33 19.36 18.56
C LYS A 75 10.53 18.16 17.65
N LYS A 76 9.62 17.17 17.79
CA LYS A 76 9.49 16.08 16.83
C LYS A 76 8.54 16.52 15.70
N LYS A 77 8.99 16.38 14.46
CA LYS A 77 8.19 16.57 13.24
C LYS A 77 7.65 15.22 12.79
N CYS A 78 6.34 15.10 12.66
CA CYS A 78 5.68 14.01 11.93
C CYS A 78 5.36 14.52 10.52
N TYR A 79 5.55 13.68 9.50
CA TYR A 79 5.23 14.06 8.13
C TYR A 79 4.50 12.97 7.37
N SER A 80 3.63 13.42 6.46
CA SER A 80 2.92 12.59 5.49
C SER A 80 2.86 13.38 4.20
N HIS A 81 3.63 12.95 3.21
CA HIS A 81 3.73 13.57 1.90
C HIS A 81 3.18 12.59 0.89
N TYR A 82 2.09 12.95 0.22
CA TYR A 82 1.46 12.08 -0.76
C TYR A 82 1.42 12.77 -2.11
N PHE A 83 1.73 12.04 -3.17
CA PHE A 83 1.65 12.49 -4.55
C PHE A 83 0.74 11.57 -5.34
N HIS A 84 -0.24 12.16 -6.02
CA HIS A 84 -1.04 11.44 -7.00
C HIS A 84 -1.04 12.19 -8.33
N ARG A 85 -0.64 11.50 -9.41
CA ARG A 85 -0.46 12.14 -10.73
C ARG A 85 -1.75 12.62 -11.37
N THR A 86 -2.85 11.87 -11.19
CA THR A 86 -4.11 12.10 -11.92
C THR A 86 -5.29 12.56 -11.07
N LYS A 87 -5.22 12.52 -9.73
CA LYS A 87 -6.35 12.79 -8.83
C LYS A 87 -6.00 13.83 -7.78
N ARG A 88 -7.03 14.53 -7.28
CA ARG A 88 -6.93 15.35 -6.07
C ARG A 88 -6.75 14.41 -4.87
N HIS A 89 -5.80 14.71 -4.02
CA HIS A 89 -5.34 13.80 -2.99
C HIS A 89 -4.87 14.56 -1.75
N SER A 90 -4.68 13.85 -0.64
CA SER A 90 -4.22 14.46 0.61
C SER A 90 -3.21 13.62 1.35
N GLY A 91 -2.39 14.30 2.14
CA GLY A 91 -1.55 13.74 3.18
C GLY A 91 -1.97 14.34 4.53
N THR A 92 -1.97 13.52 5.57
CA THR A 92 -2.27 13.94 6.94
C THR A 92 -1.16 13.48 7.88
N ALA A 93 -0.60 14.39 8.67
CA ALA A 93 0.38 14.12 9.71
C ALA A 93 -0.21 14.44 11.07
N ILE A 94 -0.07 13.52 12.02
CA ILE A 94 -0.64 13.62 13.37
C ILE A 94 0.45 13.34 14.39
N ILE A 95 0.60 14.23 15.38
CA ILE A 95 1.50 14.02 16.51
C ILE A 95 0.92 14.65 17.79
N GLY A 96 0.60 13.82 18.78
CA GLY A 96 -0.13 14.29 19.97
C GLY A 96 -1.49 14.87 19.57
N SER A 97 -1.77 16.11 19.97
CA SER A 97 -2.99 16.85 19.59
C SER A 97 -2.88 17.56 18.23
N ALA A 98 -1.68 17.66 17.64
CA ALA A 98 -1.50 18.31 16.35
C ALA A 98 -1.98 17.37 15.23
N ASN A 99 -2.93 17.83 14.43
CA ASN A 99 -3.43 17.14 13.23
C ASN A 99 -3.37 18.12 12.05
N VAL A 100 -2.48 17.85 11.11
CA VAL A 100 -2.28 18.68 9.92
C VAL A 100 -2.60 17.87 8.69
N THR A 101 -3.61 18.31 7.94
CA THR A 101 -3.94 17.77 6.62
C THR A 101 -3.58 18.78 5.55
N LYS A 102 -3.00 18.31 4.45
CA LYS A 102 -2.79 19.09 3.22
C LYS A 102 -3.43 18.35 2.07
N THR A 103 -4.14 19.10 1.25
CA THR A 103 -4.77 18.62 0.02
C THR A 103 -4.08 19.27 -1.15
N ALA A 104 -3.84 18.50 -2.21
CA ALA A 104 -3.22 19.00 -3.42
C ALA A 104 -3.99 18.54 -4.65
N SER A 105 -3.99 19.38 -5.68
CA SER A 105 -4.46 19.01 -7.02
C SER A 105 -3.55 17.95 -7.64
N LYS A 106 -4.05 17.30 -8.69
CA LYS A 106 -3.32 16.29 -9.46
C LYS A 106 -1.91 16.77 -9.86
N GLY A 107 -0.91 15.89 -9.76
CA GLY A 107 0.46 16.17 -10.18
C GLY A 107 1.24 17.11 -9.25
N LYS A 108 0.73 17.43 -8.06
CA LYS A 108 1.45 18.17 -7.01
C LYS A 108 1.58 17.30 -5.76
N TRP A 109 2.46 17.68 -4.84
CA TRP A 109 2.62 16.98 -3.56
C TRP A 109 1.75 17.60 -2.47
N ALA A 110 1.01 16.76 -1.76
CA ALA A 110 0.32 17.11 -0.52
C ALA A 110 1.27 16.97 0.68
N ASN A 111 1.99 18.04 1.03
CA ASN A 111 3.05 18.02 2.05
C ASN A 111 2.57 18.37 3.47
N ALA A 112 1.98 17.41 4.18
CA ALA A 112 1.58 17.62 5.57
C ALA A 112 2.76 17.42 6.55
N ASN A 113 2.94 18.40 7.43
CA ASN A 113 3.94 18.36 8.51
C ASN A 113 3.27 18.82 9.81
N ALA A 114 3.34 18.00 10.85
CA ALA A 114 2.86 18.32 12.19
C ALA A 114 4.02 18.28 13.18
N TYR A 115 3.98 19.12 14.21
CA TYR A 115 5.05 19.23 15.21
C TYR A 115 4.51 19.00 16.61
N GLY A 116 5.23 18.24 17.41
CA GLY A 116 4.84 17.89 18.77
C GLY A 116 6.03 17.54 19.65
N GLY A 117 5.73 17.13 20.89
CA GLY A 117 6.74 16.71 21.87
C GLY A 117 7.45 15.42 21.44
N PHE A 118 8.68 15.23 21.94
CA PHE A 118 9.55 14.11 21.55
C PHE A 118 8.96 12.72 21.84
N THR A 119 8.19 12.60 22.93
CA THR A 119 7.55 11.34 23.37
C THR A 119 6.22 11.05 22.69
N LYS A 120 5.68 11.98 21.90
CA LYS A 120 4.34 11.82 21.30
C LYS A 120 4.39 10.87 20.10
N GLN A 121 3.41 9.99 19.98
CA GLN A 121 3.34 9.09 18.82
C GLN A 121 3.07 9.87 17.53
N CYS A 122 3.73 9.45 16.46
CA CYS A 122 3.54 9.98 15.11
C CYS A 122 2.60 9.04 14.33
N LYS A 123 1.57 9.59 13.68
CA LYS A 123 0.72 8.87 12.72
C LYS A 123 0.69 9.63 11.40
N ALA A 124 0.76 8.90 10.30
CA ALA A 124 0.72 9.46 8.97
C ALA A 124 -0.41 8.78 8.18
N LYS A 125 -1.18 9.56 7.43
CA LYS A 125 -2.26 9.07 6.56
C LYS A 125 -2.14 9.63 5.16
N TRP A 126 -2.68 8.92 4.19
CA TRP A 126 -2.83 9.36 2.81
C TRP A 126 -4.24 9.06 2.30
N SER A 127 -4.72 9.86 1.34
CA SER A 127 -5.94 9.59 0.58
C SER A 127 -5.74 9.94 -0.89
N ALA A 128 -6.07 9.00 -1.78
CA ALA A 128 -6.09 9.15 -3.23
C ALA A 128 -7.31 9.90 -3.77
N ASN A 129 -8.35 10.04 -2.94
CA ASN A 129 -9.57 10.77 -3.23
C ASN A 129 -9.86 11.68 -2.04
N ALA A 130 -9.18 12.82 -2.00
CA ALA A 130 -9.42 13.87 -1.01
C ALA A 130 -10.39 14.90 -1.55
#